data_AF-A0A1I4G6N4-F1
#
_entry.id   AF-A0A1I4G6N4-F1
#
_cell.length_a   1.000
_cell.length_b   1.000
_cell.length_c   1.000
_cell.angle_alpha   90.00
_cell.angle_beta   90.00
_cell.angle_gamma   90.00
#
_symmetry.space_group_name_H-M   'P 1'
#
loop_
_entity.id
_entity.type
_entity.pdbx_description
1 polymer ?
#
loop_
_entity_poly.entity_id
_entity_poly.type
_entity_poly.pdbx_seq_one_letter_code
_entity_poly.pdbx_strand_id
1 'polypeptide(L)'
;MLGGPEGRTVQVSAGDVVLLPAGTGHCELASTDDFLVVGGYPPDQRVDNCRKAPSPAVLQQIRQLSFPDSDSVAGRNGPLTHLWQQA
;
A
#
# COMPACT_ATOMS: atom_id res chain seq x y z
N MET A 1 0.31 -11.68 -3.68
CA MET A 1 -1.01 -11.27 -4.20
C MET A 1 -1.34 -9.88 -3.72
N LEU A 2 -1.69 -8.97 -4.63
CA LEU A 2 -2.05 -7.58 -4.34
C LEU A 2 -3.51 -7.33 -4.76
N GLY A 3 -4.35 -6.79 -3.88
CA GLY A 3 -5.78 -6.52 -4.11
C GLY A 3 -6.76 -7.44 -3.36
N GLY A 4 -6.30 -8.32 -2.47
CA GLY A 4 -7.15 -9.30 -1.78
C GLY A 4 -7.34 -10.61 -2.56
N PRO A 5 -8.36 -11.44 -2.23
CA PRO A 5 -8.56 -12.77 -2.82
C PRO A 5 -8.70 -12.80 -4.35
N GLU A 6 -9.35 -11.78 -4.93
CA GLU A 6 -9.50 -11.58 -6.38
C GLU A 6 -8.38 -10.68 -6.96
N GLY A 7 -7.30 -10.52 -6.21
CA GLY A 7 -6.17 -9.67 -6.55
C GLY A 7 -5.26 -10.28 -7.61
N ARG A 8 -4.22 -9.54 -7.97
CA ARG A 8 -3.21 -9.99 -8.93
C ARG A 8 -2.03 -10.63 -8.20
N THR A 9 -1.57 -11.77 -8.71
CA THR A 9 -0.26 -12.31 -8.33
C THR A 9 0.83 -11.51 -9.02
N VAL A 10 1.74 -10.96 -8.21
CA VAL A 10 2.87 -10.16 -8.65
C VAL A 10 4.11 -10.76 -8.01
N GLN A 11 5.13 -11.03 -8.83
CA GLN A 11 6.45 -11.43 -8.36
C GLN A 11 7.24 -10.15 -8.06
N VAL A 12 7.89 -10.12 -6.90
CA VAL A 12 8.73 -9.00 -6.44
C VAL A 12 10.15 -9.50 -6.21
N SER A 13 11.11 -8.61 -6.42
CA SER A 13 12.55 -8.84 -6.24
C SER A 13 13.14 -7.77 -5.32
N ALA A 14 14.35 -8.01 -4.81
CA ALA A 14 15.06 -7.02 -4.01
C ALA A 14 15.21 -5.69 -4.77
N GLY A 15 14.85 -4.58 -4.13
CA GLY A 15 14.85 -3.24 -4.73
C GLY A 15 13.52 -2.81 -5.35
N ASP A 16 12.56 -3.73 -5.52
CA ASP A 16 11.22 -3.36 -5.96
C ASP A 16 10.48 -2.55 -4.89
N VAL A 17 9.65 -1.60 -5.36
CA VAL A 17 8.82 -0.74 -4.52
C VAL A 17 7.37 -0.95 -4.89
N VAL A 18 6.55 -1.30 -3.91
CA VAL A 18 5.11 -1.49 -4.10
C VAL A 18 4.36 -0.41 -3.33
N LEU A 19 3.59 0.39 -4.06
CA LEU A 19 2.67 1.37 -3.49
C LEU A 19 1.30 0.73 -3.28
N LEU A 20 0.81 0.75 -2.04
CA LEU A 20 -0.48 0.17 -1.66
C LEU A 20 -1.40 1.25 -1.09
N PRO A 21 -2.43 1.70 -1.83
CA PRO A 21 -3.47 2.57 -1.29
C PRO A 21 -4.16 1.95 -0.07
N ALA A 22 -4.64 2.79 0.85
CA ALA A 22 -5.41 2.32 2.00
C ALA A 22 -6.61 1.46 1.56
N GLY A 23 -6.83 0.35 2.27
CA GLY A 23 -7.83 -0.65 1.89
C GLY A 23 -7.33 -1.73 0.93
N THR A 24 -6.10 -1.61 0.40
CA THR A 24 -5.52 -2.67 -0.43
C THR A 24 -5.10 -3.86 0.42
N GLY A 25 -5.81 -4.98 0.26
CA GLY A 25 -5.37 -6.25 0.82
C GLY A 25 -4.16 -6.79 0.08
N HIS A 26 -3.21 -7.40 0.79
CA HIS A 26 -2.12 -8.15 0.16
C HIS A 26 -1.83 -9.41 0.98
N CYS A 27 -1.28 -10.41 0.30
CA CYS A 27 -0.92 -11.69 0.88
C CYS A 27 0.38 -12.17 0.24
N GLU A 28 1.36 -12.50 1.07
CA GLU A 28 2.52 -13.28 0.64
C GLU A 28 2.05 -14.70 0.34
N LEU A 29 2.38 -15.21 -0.85
CA LEU A 29 2.01 -16.57 -1.27
C LEU A 29 3.19 -17.54 -1.15
N ALA A 30 4.40 -17.05 -1.43
CA ALA A 30 5.66 -17.76 -1.31
C ALA A 30 6.78 -16.72 -1.24
N SER A 31 7.86 -17.07 -0.54
CA SER A 31 9.05 -16.23 -0.37
C SER A 31 10.32 -17.10 -0.27
N THR A 32 11.47 -16.49 -0.52
CA THR A 32 12.78 -17.08 -0.21
C THR A 32 13.12 -16.88 1.27
N ASP A 33 14.06 -17.65 1.80
CA ASP A 33 14.45 -17.58 3.22
C ASP A 33 15.02 -16.21 3.64
N ASP A 34 15.55 -15.44 2.69
CA ASP A 34 16.13 -14.11 2.88
C ASP A 34 15.16 -12.96 2.52
N PHE A 35 13.88 -13.26 2.28
CA PHE A 35 12.89 -12.24 1.92
C PHE A 35 12.60 -11.29 3.08
N LEU A 36 12.75 -9.98 2.82
CA LEU A 36 12.50 -8.91 3.77
C LEU A 36 11.69 -7.79 3.13
N VAL A 37 10.75 -7.23 3.90
CA VAL A 37 9.92 -6.09 3.50
C VAL A 37 9.99 -5.02 4.57
N VAL A 38 10.16 -3.77 4.14
CA VAL A 38 10.05 -2.59 5.00
C VAL A 38 8.81 -1.81 4.60
N GLY A 39 7.95 -1.53 5.57
CA GLY A 39 6.75 -0.71 5.38
C GLY A 39 7.02 0.75 5.72
N GLY A 40 6.58 1.64 4.84
CA GLY A 40 6.53 3.09 5.08
C GLY A 40 5.08 3.57 5.04
N TYR A 41 4.74 4.51 5.91
CA TYR A 41 3.40 5.11 6.00
C TYR A 41 3.53 6.63 6.04
N PRO A 42 2.51 7.38 5.57
CA PRO A 42 2.50 8.83 5.70
C PRO A 42 2.70 9.27 7.17
N PRO A 43 3.34 10.43 7.41
CA PRO A 43 3.52 10.96 8.75
C PRO A 43 2.17 11.13 9.47
N ASP A 44 2.20 10.99 10.79
CA ASP A 44 1.04 11.18 11.68
C ASP A 44 -0.16 10.23 11.45
N GLN A 45 -0.01 9.22 10.59
CA GLN A 45 -1.01 8.16 10.44
C GLN A 45 -0.71 6.99 11.37
N ARG A 46 -1.74 6.55 12.11
CA ARG A 46 -1.68 5.31 12.87
C ARG A 46 -2.03 4.14 11.94
N VAL A 47 -1.08 3.24 11.77
CA VAL A 47 -1.27 2.03 10.97
C VAL A 47 -2.26 1.11 11.67
N ASP A 48 -3.34 0.75 10.95
CA ASP A 48 -4.28 -0.28 11.36
C ASP A 48 -4.18 -1.48 10.41
N ASN A 49 -3.29 -2.43 10.75
CA ASN A 49 -3.15 -3.67 9.99
C ASN A 49 -4.32 -4.61 10.31
N CYS A 50 -5.34 -4.57 9.46
CA CYS A 50 -6.50 -5.43 9.56
C CYS A 50 -6.37 -6.68 8.66
N ARG A 51 -6.66 -7.86 9.22
CA ARG A 51 -6.71 -9.13 8.47
C ARG A 51 -8.12 -9.54 8.01
N LYS A 52 -9.12 -8.71 8.32
CA LYS A 52 -10.52 -8.92 7.93
C LYS A 52 -10.89 -7.97 6.80
N ALA A 53 -11.89 -8.34 6.01
CA ALA A 53 -12.49 -7.43 5.06
C ALA A 53 -12.99 -6.15 5.77
N PRO A 54 -12.80 -4.97 5.17
CA PRO A 54 -13.22 -3.71 5.78
C PRO A 54 -14.75 -3.64 5.89
N SER A 55 -15.24 -3.17 7.04
CA SER A 55 -16.65 -2.85 7.20
C SER A 55 -17.03 -1.59 6.40
N PRO A 56 -18.33 -1.31 6.17
CA PRO A 56 -18.75 -0.06 5.54
C PRO A 56 -18.23 1.20 6.23
N ALA A 57 -18.10 1.18 7.57
CA ALA A 57 -17.55 2.30 8.34
C ALA A 57 -16.05 2.49 8.05
N VAL A 58 -15.28 1.40 8.00
CA VAL A 58 -13.85 1.45 7.64
C VAL A 58 -13.66 1.96 6.21
N LEU A 59 -14.52 1.53 5.27
CA LEU A 59 -14.49 2.05 3.90
C LEU A 59 -14.77 3.56 3.82
N GLN A 60 -15.65 4.10 4.67
CA GLN A 60 -15.86 5.54 4.77
C GLN A 60 -14.61 6.26 5.32
N GLN A 61 -13.94 5.70 6.32
CA GLN A 61 -12.71 6.27 6.86
C GLN A 61 -11.59 6.29 5.81
N ILE A 62 -11.41 5.19 5.06
CA ILE A 62 -10.42 5.10 3.98
C ILE A 62 -10.64 6.20 2.92
N ARG A 63 -11.89 6.48 2.56
CA ARG A 63 -12.24 7.53 1.58
C ARG A 63 -11.90 8.95 2.05
N GLN A 64 -11.72 9.15 3.36
CA GLN A 64 -11.38 10.46 3.94
C GLN A 64 -9.87 10.66 4.12
N LEU A 65 -9.05 9.64 3.84
CA LEU A 65 -7.60 9.76 3.95
C LEU A 65 -7.05 10.68 2.87
N SER A 66 -6.10 11.53 3.27
CA SER A 66 -5.34 12.36 2.35
C SER A 66 -4.40 11.52 1.50
N PHE A 67 -4.09 12.04 0.32
CA PHE A 67 -3.02 11.53 -0.52
C PHE A 67 -1.69 12.07 0.04
N PRO A 68 -0.57 11.33 -0.08
CA PRO A 68 0.71 11.79 0.44
C PRO A 68 1.28 12.92 -0.43
N ASP A 69 1.90 13.92 0.22
CA ASP A 69 2.49 15.09 -0.43
C ASP A 69 3.84 14.81 -1.13
N SER A 70 4.39 13.60 -0.98
CA SER A 70 5.66 13.20 -1.57
C SER A 70 5.75 11.70 -1.80
N ASP A 71 6.54 11.29 -2.78
CA ASP A 71 6.94 9.90 -2.98
C ASP A 71 7.93 9.47 -1.87
N SER A 72 7.67 8.35 -1.22
CA SER A 72 8.50 7.85 -0.10
C SER A 72 9.88 7.37 -0.54
N VAL A 73 10.09 7.13 -1.84
CA VAL A 73 11.35 6.65 -2.41
C VAL A 73 12.04 7.73 -3.21
N ALA A 74 11.31 8.43 -4.09
CA ALA A 74 11.87 9.44 -4.99
C ALA A 74 11.70 10.89 -4.50
N GLY A 75 11.04 11.11 -3.36
CA GLY A 75 10.83 12.43 -2.77
C GLY A 75 9.72 13.26 -3.43
N ARG A 76 9.75 14.58 -3.23
CA ARG A 76 8.64 15.49 -3.59
C ARG A 76 8.23 15.48 -5.07
N ASN A 77 9.16 15.20 -5.98
CA ASN A 77 8.92 15.16 -7.42
C ASN A 77 8.92 13.73 -7.98
N GLY A 78 8.69 12.75 -7.11
CA GLY A 78 8.62 11.35 -7.49
C GLY A 78 7.33 10.98 -8.22
N PRO A 79 7.33 9.84 -8.95
CA PRO A 79 6.23 9.44 -9.81
C PRO A 79 4.90 9.26 -9.08
N LEU A 80 4.92 8.90 -7.79
CA LEU A 80 3.71 8.73 -6.99
C LEU A 80 2.79 9.95 -7.08
N THR A 81 3.32 11.15 -6.87
CA THR A 81 2.53 12.39 -6.83
C THR A 81 1.92 12.75 -8.19
N HIS A 82 2.46 12.18 -9.28
CA HIS A 82 1.97 12.41 -10.64
C HIS A 82 0.97 11.34 -11.08
N LEU A 83 1.19 10.08 -10.68
CA LEU A 83 0.40 8.93 -11.09
C LEU A 83 -0.81 8.69 -10.18
N TRP A 84 -0.71 9.05 -8.91
CA TRP A 84 -1.76 8.86 -7.92
C TRP A 84 -2.47 10.18 -7.63
N GLN A 85 -3.40 10.54 -8.52
CA GLN A 85 -4.19 11.76 -8.41
C GLN A 85 -5.58 11.48 -7.83
N GLN A 86 -6.14 12.45 -7.11
CA GLN A 86 -7.54 12.43 -6.69
C GLN A 86 -8.43 12.48 -7.93
N ALA A 87 -9.40 11.57 -8.01
CA ALA A 87 -10.44 11.56 -9.04
C ALA A 87 -11.67 12.36 -8.57
#